data_AF-A0A926EWQ2-F1
#
_entry.id   AF-A0A926EWQ2-F1
#
_cell.length_a   1.000
_cell.length_b   1.000
_cell.length_c   1.000
_cell.angle_alpha   90.00
_cell.angle_beta   90.00
_cell.angle_gamma   90.00
#
_symmetry.space_group_name_H-M   'P 1'
#
loop_
_entity.id
_entity.type
_entity.pdbx_description
1 polymer ?
#
loop_
_entity_poly.entity_id
_entity_poly.type
_entity_poly.pdbx_seq_one_letter_code
_entity_poly.pdbx_strand_id
1 'polypeptide(L)'
;MVHLFYKNKKDNIEICYDENEYEGNLTLGKKDKPFNYNTLEPSILRANSLKILNSVFNTNYESDDELHKFMKANKTDCALKIFSSERNIEYPDYIMRAIL
;
A
#
# COMPACT_ATOMS: atom_id res chain seq x y z
N MET A 1 -3.87 -18.38 -3.20
CA MET A 1 -4.54 -18.25 -1.87
C MET A 1 -5.87 -17.47 -1.93
N VAL A 2 -6.12 -16.77 -3.04
CA VAL A 2 -7.22 -15.82 -3.28
C VAL A 2 -8.65 -16.41 -3.28
N HIS A 3 -8.84 -17.62 -3.80
CA HIS A 3 -10.18 -18.23 -3.96
C HIS A 3 -10.90 -18.63 -2.64
N LEU A 4 -10.21 -18.61 -1.50
CA LEU A 4 -10.80 -19.07 -0.22
C LEU A 4 -11.73 -18.03 0.44
N PHE A 5 -11.53 -16.73 0.19
CA PHE A 5 -12.29 -15.68 0.86
C PHE A 5 -13.77 -15.64 0.43
N TYR A 6 -14.05 -15.97 -0.82
CA TYR A 6 -15.43 -15.97 -1.32
C TYR A 6 -16.27 -17.14 -0.81
N LYS A 7 -15.65 -18.21 -0.30
CA LYS A 7 -16.37 -19.41 0.16
C LYS A 7 -17.38 -19.12 1.28
N ASN A 8 -17.14 -18.09 2.09
CA ASN A 8 -18.01 -17.68 3.20
C ASN A 8 -18.56 -16.25 3.03
N LYS A 9 -18.49 -15.66 1.83
CA LYS A 9 -19.04 -14.34 1.55
C LYS A 9 -20.54 -14.32 1.90
N LYS A 10 -20.99 -13.25 2.55
CA LYS A 10 -22.41 -13.00 2.85
C LYS A 10 -22.99 -12.08 1.79
N ASP A 11 -24.27 -12.25 1.48
CA ASP A 11 -24.92 -11.58 0.35
C ASP A 11 -24.79 -10.04 0.39
N ASN A 12 -24.78 -9.46 1.59
CA ASN A 12 -24.67 -8.00 1.79
C ASN A 12 -23.27 -7.54 2.24
N ILE A 13 -22.24 -8.37 2.08
CA ILE A 13 -20.84 -8.03 2.44
C ILE A 13 -19.97 -8.23 1.20
N GLU A 14 -19.48 -7.14 0.64
CA GLU A 14 -18.45 -7.19 -0.41
C GLU A 14 -17.06 -7.33 0.19
N ILE A 15 -16.22 -8.17 -0.41
CA ILE A 15 -14.83 -8.37 0.04
C ILE A 15 -13.92 -7.87 -1.07
N CYS A 16 -13.36 -6.68 -0.90
CA CYS A 16 -12.44 -6.09 -1.86
C CYS A 16 -11.00 -6.23 -1.40
N TYR A 17 -10.15 -6.81 -2.23
CA TYR A 17 -8.71 -6.97 -2.01
C TYR A 17 -7.97 -6.91 -3.35
N ASP A 18 -6.67 -6.69 -3.30
CA ASP A 18 -5.81 -6.74 -4.48
C ASP A 18 -5.68 -8.19 -4.95
N GLU A 19 -6.15 -8.50 -6.17
CA GLU A 19 -6.16 -9.87 -6.71
C GLU A 19 -4.77 -10.33 -7.16
N ASN A 20 -3.82 -9.40 -7.25
CA ASN A 20 -2.44 -9.69 -7.61
C ASN A 20 -1.59 -9.88 -6.35
N GLU A 21 -0.61 -10.78 -6.44
CA GLU A 21 0.44 -10.94 -5.44
C GLU A 21 1.74 -10.37 -6.00
N TYR A 22 2.38 -9.51 -5.22
CA TYR A 22 3.62 -8.83 -5.55
C TYR A 22 4.76 -9.35 -4.68
N GLU A 23 5.91 -9.54 -5.30
CA GLU A 23 7.14 -10.01 -4.68
C GLU A 23 8.28 -9.05 -5.00
N GLY A 24 9.37 -9.16 -4.24
CA GLY A 24 10.57 -8.37 -4.45
C GLY A 24 11.69 -8.80 -3.52
N ASN A 25 12.85 -8.16 -3.68
CA ASN A 25 14.09 -8.59 -3.01
C ASN A 25 14.36 -7.85 -1.70
N LEU A 26 13.52 -6.89 -1.31
CA LEU A 26 13.72 -6.13 -0.08
C LEU A 26 13.59 -7.02 1.15
N THR A 27 14.57 -6.94 2.04
CA THR A 27 14.53 -7.56 3.37
C THR A 27 14.64 -6.48 4.46
N LEU A 28 13.97 -6.68 5.61
CA LEU A 28 13.94 -5.71 6.71
C LEU A 28 14.08 -6.35 8.10
N GLY A 29 14.65 -5.56 9.03
CA GLY A 29 14.71 -5.86 10.46
C GLY A 29 15.84 -6.80 10.86
N LYS A 30 15.93 -7.13 12.16
CA LYS A 30 17.06 -7.89 12.77
C LYS A 30 17.27 -9.32 12.25
N LYS A 31 16.41 -9.81 11.35
CA LYS A 31 16.46 -11.18 10.78
C LYS A 31 16.36 -11.18 9.26
N ASP A 32 16.57 -10.02 8.61
CA ASP A 32 16.46 -9.86 7.15
C ASP A 32 15.21 -10.53 6.58
N LYS A 33 14.06 -10.32 7.25
CA LYS A 33 12.81 -10.94 6.82
C LYS A 33 12.39 -10.33 5.47
N PRO A 34 11.91 -11.14 4.51
CA PRO A 34 11.34 -10.64 3.27
C PRO A 34 10.27 -9.58 3.55
N PHE A 35 10.35 -8.47 2.83
CA PHE A 35 9.35 -7.42 2.88
C PHE A 35 8.05 -7.91 2.24
N ASN A 36 6.93 -7.60 2.88
CA ASN A 36 5.62 -7.92 2.31
C ASN A 36 5.15 -6.74 1.44
N TYR A 37 5.16 -6.92 0.12
CA TYR A 37 4.67 -5.95 -0.86
C TYR A 37 3.14 -5.94 -1.01
N ASN A 38 2.43 -6.86 -0.34
CA ASN A 38 0.98 -7.03 -0.39
C ASN A 38 0.30 -6.40 0.84
N THR A 39 0.69 -5.16 1.15
CA THR A 39 0.04 -4.32 2.18
C THR A 39 -0.40 -3.00 1.56
N LEU A 40 -1.17 -2.20 2.31
CA LEU A 40 -1.69 -0.93 1.81
C LEU A 40 -0.58 0.04 1.39
N GLU A 41 0.53 0.11 2.14
CA GLU A 41 1.58 1.09 1.90
C GLU A 41 2.27 0.89 0.54
N PRO A 42 2.71 -0.34 0.17
CA PRO A 42 3.22 -0.59 -1.17
C PRO A 42 2.15 -0.46 -2.26
N SER A 43 0.90 -0.85 -1.99
CA SER A 43 -0.19 -0.68 -2.96
C SER A 43 -0.43 0.79 -3.32
N ILE A 44 -0.38 1.69 -2.34
CA ILE A 44 -0.50 3.14 -2.56
C ILE A 44 0.71 3.67 -3.37
N LEU A 45 1.92 3.19 -3.10
CA LEU A 45 3.07 3.57 -3.93
C LEU A 45 2.94 3.06 -5.37
N ARG A 46 2.48 1.82 -5.59
CA ARG A 46 2.25 1.28 -6.95
C ARG A 46 1.17 2.04 -7.71
N ALA A 47 0.13 2.49 -7.03
CA ALA A 47 -0.93 3.32 -7.62
C ALA A 47 -0.44 4.75 -7.93
N ASN A 48 0.70 5.18 -7.40
CA ASN A 48 1.23 6.53 -7.58
C ASN A 48 2.68 6.46 -8.07
N SER A 49 3.41 7.58 -7.96
CA SER A 49 4.85 7.61 -8.19
C SER A 49 5.60 7.95 -6.91
N LEU A 50 6.86 7.49 -6.84
CA LEU A 50 7.82 7.88 -5.81
C LEU A 50 7.86 9.41 -5.62
N LYS A 51 7.83 10.17 -6.73
CA LYS A 51 7.82 11.64 -6.72
C LYS A 51 6.60 12.22 -6.01
N ILE A 52 5.40 11.70 -6.29
CA ILE A 52 4.16 12.17 -5.65
C ILE A 52 4.23 11.90 -4.15
N LEU A 53 4.57 10.67 -3.75
CA LEU A 53 4.60 10.30 -2.34
C LEU A 53 5.72 10.99 -1.55
N ASN A 54 6.89 11.17 -2.16
CA ASN A 54 7.95 12.02 -1.58
C ASN A 54 7.43 13.43 -1.30
N SER A 55 6.69 14.02 -2.24
CA SER A 55 6.10 15.34 -2.05
C SER A 55 5.02 15.37 -0.97
N VAL A 56 4.23 14.32 -0.80
CA VAL A 56 3.20 14.21 0.25
C VAL A 56 3.85 14.04 1.63
N PHE A 57 4.92 13.25 1.73
CA PHE A 57 5.58 12.97 2.99
C PHE A 57 6.66 13.97 3.37
N ASN A 58 6.99 14.90 2.47
CA ASN A 58 8.11 15.83 2.57
C ASN A 58 9.46 15.09 2.74
N THR A 59 9.67 14.08 1.88
CA THR A 59 10.88 13.25 1.80
C THR A 59 11.51 13.35 0.41
N ASN A 60 12.74 12.86 0.24
CA ASN A 60 13.48 12.90 -1.03
C ASN A 60 14.16 11.55 -1.30
N TYR A 61 13.44 10.44 -1.17
CA TYR A 61 13.99 9.11 -1.46
C TYR A 61 14.19 8.90 -2.96
N GLU A 62 15.23 8.17 -3.34
CA GLU A 62 15.59 7.93 -4.74
C GLU A 62 15.12 6.57 -5.24
N SER A 63 14.62 5.72 -4.34
CA SER A 63 14.10 4.40 -4.67
C SER A 63 12.81 4.06 -3.91
N ASP A 64 12.00 3.20 -4.51
CA ASP A 64 10.78 2.68 -3.89
C ASP A 64 11.09 1.89 -2.61
N ASP A 65 12.21 1.17 -2.56
CA ASP A 65 12.62 0.41 -1.37
C ASP A 65 12.91 1.31 -0.16
N GLU A 66 13.52 2.47 -0.39
CA GLU A 66 13.74 3.45 0.68
C GLU A 66 12.42 4.06 1.16
N LEU A 67 11.51 4.38 0.25
CA LEU A 67 10.20 4.89 0.61
C LEU A 67 9.36 3.82 1.33
N HIS A 68 9.42 2.56 0.91
CA HIS A 68 8.78 1.43 1.61
C HIS A 68 9.28 1.28 3.04
N LYS A 69 10.60 1.39 3.26
CA LYS A 69 11.21 1.39 4.61
C LYS A 69 10.63 2.51 5.46
N PHE A 70 10.58 3.72 4.91
CA PHE A 70 10.04 4.89 5.59
C PHE A 70 8.56 4.71 5.96
N MET A 71 7.72 4.33 5.01
CA MET A 71 6.28 4.12 5.23
C MET A 71 6.03 3.00 6.26
N LYS A 72 6.83 1.91 6.21
CA LYS A 72 6.72 0.81 7.16
C LYS A 72 6.99 1.24 8.60
N ALA A 73 7.94 2.16 8.79
CA ALA A 73 8.32 2.72 10.09
C ALA A 73 7.34 3.81 10.56
N ASN A 74 6.72 4.56 9.64
CA ASN A 74 5.91 5.75 9.93
C ASN A 74 4.43 5.59 9.50
N LYS A 75 3.86 4.39 9.65
CA LYS A 75 2.54 4.04 9.08
C LYS A 75 1.44 5.04 9.38
N THR A 76 1.27 5.39 10.65
CA THR A 76 0.19 6.29 11.09
C THR A 76 0.37 7.69 10.53
N ASP A 77 1.60 8.22 10.54
CA ASP A 77 1.90 9.55 9.97
C ASP A 77 1.68 9.57 8.46
N CYS A 78 2.14 8.53 7.75
CA CYS A 78 1.93 8.39 6.31
C CYS A 78 0.43 8.34 5.98
N ALA A 79 -0.35 7.56 6.73
CA ALA A 79 -1.80 7.46 6.54
C ALA A 79 -2.50 8.81 6.75
N LEU A 80 -2.15 9.54 7.82
CA LEU A 80 -2.71 10.87 8.09
C LEU A 80 -2.34 11.90 7.02
N LYS A 81 -1.09 11.88 6.53
CA LYS A 81 -0.63 12.77 5.45
C LYS A 81 -1.30 12.45 4.12
N ILE A 82 -1.47 11.18 3.76
CA ILE A 82 -2.25 10.78 2.57
C ILE A 82 -3.69 11.26 2.71
N PHE A 83 -4.34 10.98 3.85
CA PHE A 83 -5.74 11.32 4.08
C PHE A 83 -6.00 12.83 4.02
N SER A 84 -5.07 13.63 4.56
CA SER A 84 -5.20 15.10 4.65
C SER A 84 -4.55 15.83 3.47
N SER A 85 -4.06 15.11 2.47
CA SER A 85 -3.36 15.70 1.32
C SER A 85 -4.33 16.43 0.41
N GLU A 86 -4.02 17.68 0.06
CA GLU A 86 -4.71 18.44 -1.00
C GLU A 86 -4.29 18.01 -2.41
N ARG A 87 -3.23 17.20 -2.53
CA ARG A 87 -2.78 16.65 -3.81
C ARG A 87 -3.66 15.48 -4.22
N ASN A 88 -3.85 15.32 -5.53
CA ASN A 88 -4.47 14.12 -6.09
C ASN A 88 -3.57 12.91 -5.82
N ILE A 89 -4.06 12.00 -4.97
CA ILE A 89 -3.45 10.69 -4.69
C ILE A 89 -4.40 9.65 -5.27
N GLU A 90 -3.86 8.76 -6.10
CA GLU A 90 -4.61 7.61 -6.62
C GLU A 90 -4.69 6.52 -5.57
N TYR A 91 -5.87 5.94 -5.38
CA TYR A 91 -6.07 4.84 -4.44
C TYR A 91 -6.13 3.51 -5.20
N PRO A 92 -5.59 2.42 -4.63
CA PRO A 92 -5.63 1.10 -5.25
C PRO A 92 -7.05 0.69 -5.65
N ASP A 93 -7.19 -0.01 -6.78
CA ASP A 93 -8.48 -0.40 -7.37
C ASP A 93 -9.39 -1.14 -6.39
N TYR A 94 -8.84 -1.97 -5.50
CA TYR A 94 -9.65 -2.67 -4.50
C TYR A 94 -10.30 -1.74 -3.47
N ILE A 95 -9.72 -0.56 -3.20
CA ILE A 95 -10.36 0.47 -2.39
C ILE A 95 -11.47 1.15 -3.19
N MET A 96 -11.21 1.47 -4.46
CA MET A 96 -12.20 2.09 -5.34
C MET A 96 -13.43 1.21 -5.53
N ARG A 97 -13.25 -0.11 -5.68
CA ARG A 97 -14.35 -1.09 -5.73
C ARG A 97 -15.19 -1.15 -4.45
N ALA A 98 -14.63 -0.76 -3.31
CA ALA A 98 -15.34 -0.83 -2.03
C ALA A 98 -16.26 0.37 -1.78
N ILE A 99 -16.15 1.44 -2.59
CA ILE A 99 -16.92 2.69 -2.41
C ILE A 99 -17.85 3.02 -3.58
N LEU A 100 -17.82 2.20 -4.64
CA LEU A 100 -18.69 2.29 -5.82
C LEU A 100 -19.82 1.25 -5.70
#